data_AF-A0A6P0NFA2-F1
#
_entry.id   AF-A0A6P0NFA2-F1
#
_cell.length_a   1.000
_cell.length_b   1.000
_cell.length_c   1.000
_cell.angle_alpha   90.00
_cell.angle_beta   90.00
_cell.angle_gamma   90.00
#
_symmetry.space_group_name_H-M   'P 1'
#
loop_
_entity.id
_entity.type
_entity.pdbx_description
1 polymer ?
#
loop_
_entity_poly.entity_id
_entity_poly.type
_entity_poly.pdbx_seq_one_letter_code
_entity_poly.pdbx_strand_id
1 'polypeptide(L)'
;GIEVTEISVLKTELNTEPIHADALTLLQTANKILQWEFQTLPASKPSLPLRMLKYWVRLKEKYNCPIEQVVIFLKFTTSSKAYTNQLVDTNTSHRYRVIRMWEQDPEPFLANPALLPFATLAFSESPTRLLEQVAAAVDRIEEPLAFTNISACTQLLAGLRFDQRLITELFPEEVMQESVIYQKIIQKGHKLGLLEGKLEGRQEEGYSIVIRQLTRRFGSVDDQLQQGIQKLSIAQLEELSEALLDFETVKSVTVWLTEHHQ
;
A
#
# COMPACT_ATOMS: atom_id res chain seq x y z
N GLY A 1 0.14 8.72 36.39
CA GLY A 1 0.67 8.08 35.17
C GLY A 1 1.34 6.80 35.57
N ILE A 2 1.16 5.73 34.80
CA ILE A 2 1.91 4.48 35.03
C ILE A 2 3.18 4.61 34.18
N GLU A 3 4.35 4.64 34.81
CA GLU A 3 5.64 4.55 34.12
C GLU A 3 5.73 3.18 33.45
N VAL A 4 5.87 3.17 32.13
CA VAL A 4 6.05 1.96 31.33
C VAL A 4 7.54 1.75 31.16
N THR A 5 8.14 0.89 31.98
CA THR A 5 9.61 0.66 31.98
C THR A 5 10.07 -0.50 31.10
N GLU A 6 9.21 -1.43 30.68
CA GLU A 6 9.59 -2.53 29.77
C GLU A 6 8.48 -2.85 28.74
N ILE A 7 8.81 -2.69 27.45
CA ILE A 7 7.93 -2.91 26.30
C ILE A 7 8.51 -4.06 25.46
N SER A 8 7.70 -5.08 25.16
CA SER A 8 8.10 -6.16 24.24
C SER A 8 7.14 -6.26 23.05
N VAL A 9 7.70 -6.29 21.84
CA VAL A 9 6.94 -6.49 20.60
C VAL A 9 6.67 -7.98 20.43
N LEU A 10 5.39 -8.36 20.36
CA LEU A 10 4.99 -9.75 20.17
C LEU A 10 4.81 -10.06 18.69
N LYS A 11 5.00 -11.33 18.30
CA LYS A 11 4.70 -11.80 16.94
C LYS A 11 3.22 -11.55 16.62
N THR A 12 2.95 -10.97 15.45
CA THR A 12 1.60 -10.65 14.95
C THR A 12 0.83 -11.87 14.41
N GLU A 13 1.51 -13.01 14.26
CA GLU A 13 0.91 -14.28 13.85
C GLU A 13 0.11 -14.93 15.00
N LEU A 14 -1.19 -15.08 14.78
CA LEU A 14 -2.10 -15.80 15.67
C LEU A 14 -2.50 -17.12 15.00
N ASN A 15 -2.01 -18.25 15.53
CA ASN A 15 -2.22 -19.57 14.93
C ASN A 15 -3.65 -20.08 15.16
N THR A 16 -4.48 -19.95 14.12
CA THR A 16 -5.43 -20.91 13.50
C THR A 16 -6.21 -20.06 12.48
N GLU A 17 -5.87 -20.21 11.20
CA GLU A 17 -6.05 -19.25 10.08
C GLU A 17 -5.31 -17.91 10.31
N PRO A 18 -4.31 -17.54 9.48
CA PRO A 18 -3.49 -16.36 9.76
C PRO A 18 -4.33 -15.09 9.62
N ILE A 19 -4.68 -14.49 10.77
CA ILE A 19 -5.15 -13.11 10.83
C ILE A 19 -4.01 -12.28 11.41
N HIS A 20 -3.49 -11.35 10.63
CA HIS A 20 -2.40 -10.48 11.03
C HIS A 20 -2.99 -9.16 11.57
N ALA A 21 -2.75 -8.89 12.84
CA ALA A 21 -2.85 -7.52 13.35
C ALA A 21 -1.60 -6.75 12.92
N ASP A 22 -1.74 -5.45 12.63
CA ASP A 22 -0.61 -4.66 12.12
C ASP A 22 0.52 -4.52 13.15
N ALA A 23 0.18 -4.36 14.44
CA ALA A 23 1.16 -4.42 15.50
C ALA A 23 0.56 -4.95 16.82
N LEU A 24 1.38 -5.69 17.57
CA LEU A 24 1.00 -6.23 18.87
C LEU A 24 2.12 -6.03 19.88
N THR A 25 1.79 -5.33 20.96
CA THR A 25 2.76 -4.94 21.98
C THR A 25 2.30 -5.47 23.34
N LEU A 26 3.17 -6.19 24.04
CA LEU A 26 2.97 -6.53 25.44
C LEU A 26 3.63 -5.47 26.32
N LEU A 27 2.80 -4.79 27.10
CA LEU A 27 3.25 -3.88 28.16
C LEU A 27 3.51 -4.74 29.41
N GLN A 28 4.77 -5.12 29.61
CA GLN A 28 5.16 -6.10 30.63
C GLN A 28 4.83 -5.63 32.04
N THR A 29 5.07 -4.34 32.32
CA THR A 29 4.82 -3.72 33.64
C THR A 29 3.34 -3.65 34.04
N ALA A 30 2.42 -3.60 33.06
CA ALA A 30 0.99 -3.55 33.30
C ALA A 30 0.30 -4.93 33.14
N ASN A 31 1.07 -5.97 32.77
CA ASN A 31 0.56 -7.27 32.30
C ASN A 31 -0.64 -7.11 31.36
N LYS A 32 -0.49 -6.26 30.33
CA LYS A 32 -1.57 -5.84 29.44
C LYS A 32 -1.09 -5.88 28.00
N ILE A 33 -1.95 -6.37 27.11
CA ILE A 33 -1.70 -6.31 25.68
C ILE A 33 -2.27 -5.02 25.13
N LEU A 34 -1.47 -4.34 24.33
CA LEU A 34 -1.90 -3.25 23.48
C LEU A 34 -1.83 -3.71 22.03
N GLN A 35 -3.01 -3.85 21.42
CA GLN A 35 -3.13 -4.24 20.01
C GLN A 35 -3.47 -3.01 19.19
N TRP A 36 -2.64 -2.76 18.18
CA TRP A 36 -2.77 -1.62 17.27
C TRP A 36 -3.17 -2.11 15.88
N GLU A 37 -4.01 -1.32 15.22
CA GLU A 37 -4.45 -1.55 13.85
C GLU A 37 -4.38 -0.22 13.09
N PHE A 38 -3.63 -0.15 12.00
CA PHE A 38 -3.48 1.05 11.19
C PHE A 38 -4.36 0.95 9.94
N GLN A 39 -5.12 2.01 9.65
CA GLN A 39 -6.06 2.03 8.54
C GLN A 39 -5.88 3.29 7.70
N THR A 40 -5.65 3.11 6.40
CA THR A 40 -5.70 4.19 5.39
C THR A 40 -7.07 4.27 4.72
N LEU A 41 -7.88 3.21 4.81
CA LEU A 41 -9.22 3.13 4.24
C LEU A 41 -10.25 2.70 5.30
N PRO A 42 -11.45 3.29 5.30
CA PRO A 42 -12.52 2.93 6.25
C PRO A 42 -13.23 1.60 5.90
N ALA A 43 -13.13 1.15 4.66
CA ALA A 43 -13.76 -0.09 4.22
C ALA A 43 -12.83 -1.28 4.49
N SER A 44 -13.39 -2.34 5.09
CA SER A 44 -12.67 -3.58 5.36
C SER A 44 -13.61 -4.78 5.20
N LYS A 45 -13.07 -5.92 4.75
CA LYS A 45 -13.76 -7.21 4.67
C LYS A 45 -12.87 -8.27 5.34
N PRO A 46 -13.30 -8.93 6.43
CA PRO A 46 -14.54 -8.68 7.18
C PRO A 46 -14.57 -7.28 7.82
N SER A 47 -15.74 -6.84 8.30
CA SER A 47 -15.89 -5.50 8.88
C SER A 47 -14.89 -5.27 10.02
N LEU A 48 -14.41 -4.03 10.15
CA LEU A 48 -13.41 -3.68 11.17
C LEU A 48 -13.86 -4.05 12.60
N PRO A 49 -15.10 -3.75 13.04
CA PRO A 49 -15.57 -4.16 14.37
C PRO A 49 -15.50 -5.67 14.60
N LEU A 50 -15.83 -6.48 13.58
CA LEU A 50 -15.72 -7.93 13.66
C LEU A 50 -14.27 -8.40 13.71
N ARG A 51 -13.36 -7.76 12.95
CA ARG A 51 -11.91 -8.03 13.03
C ARG A 51 -11.37 -7.76 14.42
N MET A 52 -11.73 -6.62 15.03
CA MET A 52 -11.29 -6.27 16.38
C MET A 52 -11.75 -7.29 17.42
N LEU A 53 -13.00 -7.76 17.35
CA LEU A 53 -13.48 -8.86 18.21
C LEU A 53 -12.69 -10.16 17.96
N LYS A 54 -12.46 -10.53 16.70
CA LYS A 54 -11.69 -11.74 16.34
C LYS A 54 -10.25 -11.70 16.88
N TYR A 55 -9.62 -10.53 16.89
CA TYR A 55 -8.30 -10.35 17.52
C TYR A 55 -8.39 -10.50 19.03
N TRP A 56 -9.36 -9.83 19.66
CA TRP A 56 -9.50 -9.87 21.11
C TRP A 56 -9.68 -11.29 21.63
N VAL A 57 -10.54 -12.11 21.01
CA VAL A 57 -10.78 -13.50 21.42
C VAL A 57 -9.48 -14.32 21.36
N ARG A 58 -8.74 -14.25 20.24
CA ARG A 58 -7.47 -14.96 20.07
C ARG A 58 -6.41 -14.54 21.08
N LEU A 59 -6.33 -13.24 21.36
CA LEU A 59 -5.38 -12.70 22.34
C LEU A 59 -5.75 -13.08 23.76
N LYS A 60 -7.05 -13.07 24.07
CA LYS A 60 -7.56 -13.43 25.39
C LYS A 60 -7.31 -14.90 25.67
N GLU A 61 -7.54 -15.77 24.68
CA GLU A 61 -7.24 -17.20 24.76
C GLU A 61 -5.74 -17.45 24.96
N LYS A 62 -4.88 -16.79 24.16
CA LYS A 62 -3.43 -17.04 24.18
C LYS A 62 -2.73 -16.51 25.42
N TYR A 63 -3.09 -15.31 25.89
CA TYR A 63 -2.31 -14.59 26.91
C TYR A 63 -3.07 -14.37 28.23
N ASN A 64 -4.39 -14.57 28.24
CA ASN A 64 -5.25 -14.47 29.41
C ASN A 64 -5.08 -13.19 30.27
N CYS A 65 -4.73 -12.06 29.66
CA CYS A 65 -4.53 -10.78 30.35
C CYS A 65 -5.54 -9.72 29.86
N PRO A 66 -5.60 -8.52 30.47
CA PRO A 66 -6.32 -7.38 29.90
C PRO A 66 -5.75 -7.00 28.52
N ILE A 67 -6.64 -6.59 27.61
CA ILE A 67 -6.28 -6.18 26.24
C ILE A 67 -6.91 -4.81 25.98
N GLU A 68 -6.11 -3.84 25.57
CA GLU A 68 -6.57 -2.59 24.96
C GLU A 68 -6.35 -2.66 23.46
N GLN A 69 -7.36 -2.27 22.70
CA GLN A 69 -7.34 -2.29 21.26
C GLN A 69 -7.54 -0.89 20.72
N VAL A 70 -6.65 -0.49 19.81
CA VAL A 70 -6.65 0.84 19.23
C VAL A 70 -6.57 0.72 17.71
N VAL A 71 -7.55 1.30 17.04
CA VAL A 71 -7.50 1.53 15.60
C VAL A 71 -7.02 2.96 15.36
N ILE A 72 -6.02 3.13 14.51
CA ILE A 72 -5.51 4.43 14.08
C ILE A 72 -5.83 4.64 12.59
N PHE A 73 -6.66 5.63 12.28
CA PHE A 73 -6.89 6.06 10.91
C PHE A 73 -5.89 7.15 10.51
N LEU A 74 -5.12 6.86 9.46
CA LEU A 74 -4.04 7.73 8.97
C LEU A 74 -4.50 8.72 7.90
N LYS A 75 -5.61 8.43 7.19
CA LYS A 75 -6.09 9.26 6.07
C LYS A 75 -7.51 9.77 6.33
N PHE A 76 -7.70 11.07 6.13
CA PHE A 76 -8.99 11.74 6.26
C PHE A 76 -10.08 11.03 5.45
N THR A 77 -11.27 10.91 6.04
CA THR A 77 -12.46 10.40 5.38
C THR A 77 -13.72 10.94 6.03
N THR A 78 -14.79 11.08 5.24
CA THR A 78 -16.14 11.40 5.71
C THR A 78 -16.97 10.16 6.03
N SER A 79 -16.41 8.96 5.84
CA SER A 79 -17.13 7.71 6.09
C SER A 79 -17.39 7.50 7.59
N SER A 80 -18.66 7.27 7.96
CA SER A 80 -19.07 6.93 9.34
C SER A 80 -18.36 5.68 9.90
N LYS A 81 -17.83 4.81 9.04
CA LYS A 81 -17.05 3.62 9.44
C LYS A 81 -15.77 3.99 10.19
N ALA A 82 -15.13 5.13 9.88
CA ALA A 82 -13.96 5.62 10.63
C ALA A 82 -14.31 6.15 12.03
N TYR A 83 -15.60 6.29 12.34
CA TYR A 83 -16.11 6.75 13.62
C TYR A 83 -16.72 5.60 14.44
N THR A 84 -16.77 4.39 13.89
CA THR A 84 -17.31 3.22 14.57
C THR A 84 -16.26 2.64 15.52
N ASN A 85 -16.56 2.60 16.82
CA ASN A 85 -15.68 2.14 17.89
C ASN A 85 -16.21 0.91 18.64
N GLN A 86 -17.30 0.31 18.16
CA GLN A 86 -17.94 -0.82 18.79
C GLN A 86 -18.60 -1.74 17.76
N LEU A 87 -18.48 -3.05 17.98
CA LEU A 87 -19.39 -4.04 17.42
C LEU A 87 -20.58 -4.18 18.37
N VAL A 88 -21.80 -4.07 17.85
CA VAL A 88 -23.04 -4.36 18.57
C VAL A 88 -23.81 -5.41 17.78
N ASP A 89 -24.13 -6.51 18.44
CA ASP A 89 -24.98 -7.60 17.95
C ASP A 89 -25.96 -7.97 19.08
N THR A 90 -26.94 -8.85 18.81
CA THR A 90 -28.04 -9.17 19.74
C THR A 90 -27.56 -9.55 21.14
N ASN A 91 -26.56 -10.45 21.22
CA ASN A 91 -26.04 -10.99 22.49
C ASN A 91 -24.56 -10.68 22.73
N THR A 92 -23.92 -9.94 21.81
CA THR A 92 -22.48 -9.69 21.86
C THR A 92 -22.20 -8.24 21.58
N SER A 93 -21.33 -7.63 22.38
CA SER A 93 -20.83 -6.31 22.08
C SER A 93 -19.34 -6.23 22.38
N HIS A 94 -18.61 -5.47 21.58
CA HIS A 94 -17.16 -5.38 21.70
C HIS A 94 -16.67 -3.98 21.39
N ARG A 95 -16.06 -3.32 22.37
CA ARG A 95 -15.56 -1.93 22.26
C ARG A 95 -14.06 -1.91 22.03
N TYR A 96 -13.63 -0.94 21.23
CA TYR A 96 -12.22 -0.63 21.00
C TYR A 96 -12.06 0.89 20.85
N ARG A 97 -10.83 1.38 21.00
CA ARG A 97 -10.52 2.81 20.82
C ARG A 97 -10.29 3.09 19.34
N VAL A 98 -10.72 4.27 18.88
CA VAL A 98 -10.42 4.78 17.55
C VAL A 98 -9.73 6.13 17.67
N ILE A 99 -8.58 6.25 17.02
CA ILE A 99 -7.80 7.48 16.87
C ILE A 99 -7.87 7.85 15.40
N ARG A 100 -8.24 9.10 15.10
CA ARG A 100 -8.23 9.66 13.74
C ARG A 100 -7.17 10.74 13.72
N MET A 101 -6.12 10.55 12.92
CA MET A 101 -4.96 11.43 12.95
C MET A 101 -5.33 12.89 12.68
N TRP A 102 -6.24 13.14 11.73
CA TRP A 102 -6.70 14.48 11.36
C TRP A 102 -7.52 15.22 12.44
N GLU A 103 -7.78 14.59 13.59
CA GLU A 103 -8.42 15.22 14.75
C GLU A 103 -7.45 15.41 15.93
N GLN A 104 -6.21 14.91 15.83
CA GLN A 104 -5.26 14.97 16.92
C GLN A 104 -4.51 16.31 16.90
N ASP A 105 -4.21 16.81 18.10
CA ASP A 105 -3.31 17.95 18.30
C ASP A 105 -1.89 17.60 17.81
N PRO A 106 -1.26 18.42 16.93
CA PRO A 106 0.11 18.19 16.46
C PRO A 106 1.18 18.33 17.54
N GLU A 107 0.97 19.11 18.61
CA GLU A 107 2.03 19.47 19.56
C GLU A 107 2.76 18.25 20.18
N PRO A 108 2.06 17.19 20.66
CA PRO A 108 2.73 16.02 21.22
C PRO A 108 3.58 15.24 20.21
N PHE A 109 3.21 15.28 18.93
CA PHE A 109 3.97 14.61 17.87
C PHE A 109 5.20 15.42 17.47
N LEU A 110 5.11 16.75 17.48
CA LEU A 110 6.24 17.66 17.22
C LEU A 110 7.28 17.63 18.35
N ALA A 111 6.86 17.37 19.58
CA ALA A 111 7.74 17.31 20.74
C ALA A 111 8.68 16.09 20.77
N ASN A 112 8.42 15.07 19.96
CA ASN A 112 9.23 13.84 19.92
C ASN A 112 9.66 13.52 18.48
N PRO A 113 10.97 13.52 18.17
CA PRO A 113 11.48 13.19 16.84
C PRO A 113 10.92 11.91 16.23
N ALA A 114 10.74 10.85 17.03
CA ALA A 114 10.21 9.57 16.56
C ALA A 114 8.73 9.63 16.13
N LEU A 115 8.01 10.68 16.53
CA LEU A 115 6.59 10.89 16.22
C LEU A 115 6.35 11.92 15.10
N LEU A 116 7.40 12.59 14.60
CA LEU A 116 7.31 13.54 13.50
C LEU A 116 6.58 13.01 12.25
N PRO A 117 6.73 11.72 11.85
CA PRO A 117 5.97 11.21 10.73
C PRO A 117 4.45 11.34 10.91
N PHE A 118 3.94 11.12 12.12
CA PHE A 118 2.52 11.22 12.43
C PHE A 118 2.04 12.67 12.52
N ALA A 119 2.92 13.62 12.87
CA ALA A 119 2.57 15.04 12.93
C ALA A 119 2.06 15.56 11.57
N THR A 120 2.56 15.03 10.45
CA THR A 120 2.11 15.39 9.09
C THR A 120 0.59 15.17 8.89
N LEU A 121 0.01 14.22 9.63
CA LEU A 121 -1.39 13.81 9.52
C LEU A 121 -2.30 14.47 10.57
N ALA A 122 -1.72 15.18 11.52
CA ALA A 122 -2.43 15.82 12.62
C ALA A 122 -3.35 16.97 12.15
N PHE A 123 -4.29 17.37 13.01
CA PHE A 123 -5.15 18.52 12.72
C PHE A 123 -4.31 19.80 12.53
N SER A 124 -4.66 20.62 11.54
CA SER A 124 -4.08 21.94 11.37
C SER A 124 -4.95 22.80 10.46
N GLU A 125 -5.17 24.05 10.88
CA GLU A 125 -5.77 25.13 10.08
C GLU A 125 -4.84 25.56 8.93
N SER A 126 -3.54 25.31 9.04
CA SER A 126 -2.54 25.57 8.00
C SER A 126 -1.67 24.33 7.76
N PRO A 127 -2.14 23.37 6.94
CA PRO A 127 -1.46 22.10 6.72
C PRO A 127 -0.03 22.26 6.18
N THR A 128 0.18 23.17 5.23
CA THR A 128 1.50 23.45 4.64
C THR A 128 2.48 23.95 5.69
N ARG A 129 2.06 24.88 6.55
CA ARG A 129 2.90 25.41 7.64
C ARG A 129 3.26 24.34 8.67
N LEU A 130 2.33 23.42 8.96
CA LEU A 130 2.62 22.28 9.82
C LEU A 130 3.66 21.35 9.17
N LEU A 131 3.56 21.10 7.86
CA LEU A 131 4.54 20.29 7.15
C LEU A 131 5.93 20.93 7.15
N GLU A 132 6.02 22.25 6.96
CA GLU A 132 7.28 23.02 7.08
C GLU A 132 7.88 22.90 8.49
N GLN A 133 7.06 22.96 9.55
CA GLN A 133 7.51 22.76 10.93
C GLN A 133 8.03 21.34 11.15
N VAL A 134 7.36 20.34 10.58
CA VAL A 134 7.82 18.94 10.65
C VAL A 134 9.15 18.79 9.92
N ALA A 135 9.30 19.34 8.71
CA ALA A 135 10.56 19.32 7.97
C ALA A 135 11.71 19.94 8.79
N ALA A 136 11.49 21.15 9.33
CA ALA A 136 12.46 21.81 10.18
C ALA A 136 12.79 21.04 11.47
N ALA A 137 11.87 20.23 11.98
CA ALA A 137 12.11 19.37 13.14
C ALA A 137 12.88 18.10 12.76
N VAL A 138 12.62 17.53 11.57
CA VAL A 138 13.39 16.39 11.02
C VAL A 138 14.84 16.80 10.79
N ASP A 139 15.10 17.98 10.24
CA ASP A 139 16.46 18.51 9.99
C ASP A 139 17.29 18.72 11.26
N ARG A 140 16.65 18.75 12.44
CA ARG A 140 17.33 18.87 13.74
C ARG A 140 17.75 17.52 14.33
N ILE A 141 17.44 16.40 13.67
CA ILE A 141 17.83 15.07 14.16
C ILE A 141 19.33 14.87 13.90
N GLU A 142 20.11 14.80 14.98
CA GLU A 142 21.57 14.69 14.89
C GLU A 142 22.05 13.27 14.52
N GLU A 143 21.33 12.23 14.96
CA GLU A 143 21.71 10.84 14.69
C GLU A 143 21.43 10.49 13.21
N PRO A 144 22.45 10.16 12.39
CA PRO A 144 22.26 10.00 10.95
C PRO A 144 21.25 8.92 10.55
N LEU A 145 21.32 7.74 11.19
CA LEU A 145 20.39 6.64 10.91
C LEU A 145 18.96 6.98 11.32
N ALA A 146 18.78 7.67 12.46
CA ALA A 146 17.46 8.12 12.90
C ALA A 146 16.91 9.17 11.95
N PHE A 147 17.72 10.15 11.56
CA PHE A 147 17.38 11.18 10.59
C PHE A 147 16.90 10.58 9.27
N THR A 148 17.69 9.69 8.66
CA THR A 148 17.34 9.05 7.39
C THR A 148 16.05 8.24 7.48
N ASN A 149 15.87 7.45 8.55
CA ASN A 149 14.67 6.63 8.71
C ASN A 149 13.42 7.46 9.03
N ILE A 150 13.53 8.47 9.90
CA ILE A 150 12.42 9.35 10.28
C ILE A 150 12.03 10.22 9.10
N SER A 151 12.98 10.78 8.36
CA SER A 151 12.72 11.52 7.11
C SER A 151 11.96 10.64 6.12
N ALA A 152 12.40 9.39 5.93
CA ALA A 152 11.73 8.47 5.02
C ALA A 152 10.29 8.15 5.41
N CYS A 153 10.05 7.86 6.70
CA CYS A 153 8.71 7.66 7.23
C CYS A 153 7.84 8.92 7.14
N THR A 154 8.45 10.10 7.35
CA THR A 154 7.75 11.39 7.29
C THR A 154 7.20 11.66 5.90
N GLN A 155 8.01 11.46 4.87
CA GLN A 155 7.56 11.62 3.48
C GLN A 155 6.47 10.61 3.09
N LEU A 156 6.61 9.35 3.53
CA LEU A 156 5.60 8.31 3.29
C LEU A 156 4.24 8.71 3.86
N LEU A 157 4.21 9.16 5.12
CA LEU A 157 2.97 9.59 5.75
C LEU A 157 2.47 10.93 5.19
N ALA A 158 3.35 11.88 4.90
CA ALA A 158 2.99 13.14 4.24
C ALA A 158 2.28 12.89 2.89
N GLY A 159 2.72 11.87 2.13
CA GLY A 159 2.09 11.47 0.86
C GLY A 159 0.63 11.01 0.98
N LEU A 160 0.11 10.75 2.19
CA LEU A 160 -1.32 10.47 2.41
C LEU A 160 -2.18 11.74 2.38
N ARG A 161 -1.59 12.92 2.53
CA ARG A 161 -2.28 14.21 2.69
C ARG A 161 -1.81 15.31 1.73
N PHE A 162 -0.54 15.33 1.34
CA PHE A 162 0.08 16.42 0.59
C PHE A 162 0.47 16.01 -0.83
N ASP A 163 0.54 16.99 -1.73
CA ASP A 163 1.02 16.78 -3.09
C ASP A 163 2.52 16.51 -3.15
N GLN A 164 2.91 15.67 -4.12
CA GLN A 164 4.30 15.25 -4.30
C GLN A 164 5.28 16.43 -4.41
N ARG A 165 4.91 17.51 -5.12
CA ARG A 165 5.80 18.66 -5.32
C ARG A 165 6.20 19.32 -4.01
N LEU A 166 5.23 19.56 -3.12
CA LEU A 166 5.47 20.17 -1.81
C LEU A 166 6.35 19.27 -0.94
N ILE A 167 6.13 17.95 -0.99
CA ILE A 167 6.94 16.98 -0.25
C ILE A 167 8.39 17.02 -0.77
N THR A 168 8.60 16.99 -2.09
CA THR A 168 9.93 17.03 -2.70
C THR A 168 10.67 18.36 -2.44
N GLU A 169 9.95 19.48 -2.36
CA GLU A 169 10.53 20.78 -1.99
C GLU A 169 11.05 20.81 -0.54
N LEU A 170 10.35 20.16 0.39
CA LEU A 170 10.68 20.15 1.82
C LEU A 170 11.60 19.01 2.23
N PHE A 171 11.61 17.91 1.47
CA PHE A 171 12.38 16.72 1.76
C PHE A 171 13.05 16.17 0.49
N PRO A 172 14.29 16.60 0.19
CA PRO A 172 15.02 16.13 -0.99
C PRO A 172 15.31 14.62 -0.95
N GLU A 173 15.21 13.95 -2.10
CA GLU A 173 15.35 12.49 -2.19
C GLU A 173 16.78 12.00 -1.87
N GLU A 174 17.80 12.83 -2.12
CA GLU A 174 19.21 12.49 -1.89
C GLU A 174 19.48 12.11 -0.43
N VAL A 175 18.73 12.70 0.49
CA VAL A 175 18.83 12.50 1.94
C VAL A 175 18.39 11.09 2.36
N MET A 176 17.54 10.45 1.58
CA MET A 176 16.90 9.18 1.95
C MET A 176 17.58 7.96 1.37
N GLN A 177 18.58 8.13 0.49
CA GLN A 177 19.16 7.01 -0.26
C GLN A 177 19.73 5.93 0.65
N GLU A 178 20.15 6.27 1.86
CA GLU A 178 20.66 5.31 2.85
C GLU A 178 19.55 4.58 3.63
N SER A 179 18.29 4.99 3.48
CA SER A 179 17.15 4.36 4.17
C SER A 179 16.90 2.96 3.63
N VAL A 180 16.84 1.98 4.55
CA VAL A 180 16.46 0.59 4.23
C VAL A 180 15.07 0.52 3.61
N ILE A 181 14.14 1.40 4.03
CA ILE A 181 12.78 1.46 3.49
C ILE A 181 12.80 1.95 2.04
N TYR A 182 13.53 3.04 1.78
CA TYR A 182 13.68 3.60 0.43
C TYR A 182 14.30 2.58 -0.52
N GLN A 183 15.41 1.95 -0.12
CA GLN A 183 16.08 0.90 -0.89
C GLN A 183 15.15 -0.27 -1.23
N LYS A 184 14.32 -0.71 -0.28
CA LYS A 184 13.33 -1.78 -0.51
C LYS A 184 12.27 -1.36 -1.53
N ILE A 185 11.80 -0.10 -1.49
CA ILE A 185 10.83 0.44 -2.46
C ILE A 185 11.45 0.46 -3.86
N ILE A 186 12.66 1.00 -4.01
CA ILE A 186 13.39 1.05 -5.29
C ILE A 186 13.60 -0.36 -5.85
N GLN A 187 14.06 -1.31 -5.03
CA GLN A 187 14.24 -2.70 -5.46
C GLN A 187 12.94 -3.35 -5.93
N LYS A 188 11.82 -3.10 -5.22
CA LYS A 188 10.50 -3.61 -5.63
C LYS A 188 10.06 -2.97 -6.94
N GLY A 189 10.23 -1.64 -7.08
CA GLY A 189 9.94 -0.90 -8.30
C GLY A 189 10.72 -1.43 -9.50
N HIS A 190 12.03 -1.62 -9.34
CA HIS A 190 12.89 -2.19 -10.39
C HIS A 190 12.45 -3.60 -10.80
N LYS A 191 12.07 -4.46 -9.84
CA LYS A 191 11.55 -5.81 -10.16
C LYS A 191 10.23 -5.76 -10.93
N LEU A 192 9.32 -4.87 -10.56
CA LEU A 192 8.05 -4.68 -11.26
C LEU A 192 8.28 -4.14 -12.66
N GLY A 193 9.10 -3.10 -12.81
CA GLY A 193 9.44 -2.53 -14.12
C GLY A 193 10.15 -3.52 -15.04
N LEU A 194 11.00 -4.40 -14.51
CA LEU A 194 11.61 -5.47 -15.31
C LEU A 194 10.57 -6.49 -15.79
N LEU A 195 9.58 -6.83 -14.95
CA LEU A 195 8.50 -7.74 -15.33
C LEU A 195 7.59 -7.12 -16.37
N GLU A 196 7.15 -5.88 -16.15
CA GLU A 196 6.33 -5.11 -17.10
C GLU A 196 7.05 -4.95 -18.43
N GLY A 197 8.30 -4.47 -18.42
CA GLY A 197 9.09 -4.30 -19.64
C GLY A 197 9.36 -5.63 -20.38
N LYS A 198 9.49 -6.76 -19.67
CA LYS A 198 9.59 -8.07 -20.32
C LYS A 198 8.27 -8.50 -20.98
N LEU A 199 7.13 -8.19 -20.38
CA LEU A 199 5.82 -8.50 -20.95
C LEU A 199 5.53 -7.61 -22.16
N GLU A 200 5.73 -6.30 -22.03
CA GLU A 200 5.58 -5.33 -23.11
C GLU A 200 6.50 -5.68 -24.28
N GLY A 201 7.80 -5.93 -24.01
CA GLY A 201 8.75 -6.33 -25.04
C GLY A 201 8.37 -7.62 -25.76
N ARG A 202 7.85 -8.62 -25.04
CA ARG A 202 7.34 -9.86 -25.67
C ARG A 202 6.10 -9.60 -26.54
N GLN A 203 5.20 -8.73 -26.11
CA GLN A 203 4.01 -8.39 -26.87
C GLN A 203 4.37 -7.60 -28.15
N GLU A 204 5.25 -6.60 -28.04
CA GLU A 204 5.75 -5.83 -29.16
C GLU A 204 6.51 -6.70 -30.17
N GLU A 205 7.36 -7.62 -29.68
CA GLU A 205 8.07 -8.57 -30.53
C GLU A 205 7.11 -9.53 -31.22
N GLY A 206 6.14 -10.11 -30.49
CA GLY A 206 5.10 -10.98 -31.05
C GLY A 206 4.29 -10.28 -32.13
N TYR A 207 3.85 -9.04 -31.88
CA TYR A 207 3.17 -8.18 -32.85
C TYR A 207 4.03 -7.96 -34.10
N SER A 208 5.29 -7.56 -33.92
CA SER A 208 6.22 -7.30 -35.02
C SER A 208 6.46 -8.54 -35.87
N ILE A 209 6.60 -9.71 -35.25
CA ILE A 209 6.75 -10.99 -35.95
C ILE A 209 5.51 -11.30 -36.78
N VAL A 210 4.31 -11.22 -36.18
CA VAL A 210 3.03 -11.48 -36.88
C VAL A 210 2.86 -10.55 -38.08
N ILE A 211 3.11 -9.24 -37.90
CA ILE A 211 3.01 -8.27 -39.00
C ILE A 211 4.02 -8.57 -40.11
N ARG A 212 5.27 -8.93 -39.77
CA ARG A 212 6.29 -9.31 -40.78
C ARG A 212 5.91 -10.57 -41.54
N GLN A 213 5.34 -11.58 -40.86
CA GLN A 213 4.87 -12.81 -41.50
C GLN A 213 3.71 -12.53 -42.45
N LEU A 214 2.70 -11.78 -42.00
CA LEU A 214 1.57 -11.33 -42.83
C LEU A 214 2.06 -10.56 -44.05
N THR A 215 2.95 -9.59 -43.84
CA THR A 215 3.49 -8.76 -44.92
C THR A 215 4.22 -9.60 -45.97
N ARG A 216 4.98 -10.61 -45.52
CA ARG A 216 5.73 -11.49 -46.40
C ARG A 216 4.84 -12.47 -47.18
N ARG A 217 3.77 -12.99 -46.56
CA ARG A 217 2.85 -13.95 -47.21
C ARG A 217 1.86 -13.27 -48.15
N PHE A 218 1.32 -12.12 -47.75
CA PHE A 218 0.15 -11.54 -48.39
C PHE A 218 0.34 -10.12 -48.92
N GLY A 219 1.52 -9.53 -48.76
CA GLY A 219 1.78 -8.15 -49.15
C GLY A 219 1.34 -7.15 -48.08
N SER A 220 1.06 -5.90 -48.46
CA SER A 220 0.73 -4.84 -47.49
C SER A 220 -0.47 -5.21 -46.61
N VAL A 221 -0.31 -5.10 -45.30
CA VAL A 221 -1.37 -5.29 -44.30
C VAL A 221 -2.04 -3.95 -44.03
N ASP A 222 -3.37 -3.89 -44.16
CA ASP A 222 -4.11 -2.66 -43.89
C ASP A 222 -4.07 -2.25 -42.41
N ASP A 223 -4.32 -0.96 -42.16
CA ASP A 223 -4.22 -0.37 -40.81
C ASP A 223 -5.28 -0.92 -39.84
N GLN A 224 -6.45 -1.34 -40.33
CA GLN A 224 -7.50 -1.88 -39.45
C GLN A 224 -7.07 -3.24 -38.89
N LEU A 225 -6.45 -4.07 -39.73
CA LEU A 225 -5.95 -5.38 -39.36
C LEU A 225 -4.77 -5.26 -38.40
N GLN A 226 -3.87 -4.29 -38.63
CA GLN A 226 -2.79 -3.96 -37.70
C GLN A 226 -3.32 -3.58 -36.31
N GLN A 227 -4.32 -2.70 -36.23
CA GLN A 227 -4.92 -2.29 -34.96
C GLN A 227 -5.63 -3.45 -34.24
N GLY A 228 -6.22 -4.39 -34.97
CA GLY A 228 -6.79 -5.61 -34.41
C GLY A 228 -5.71 -6.49 -33.75
N ILE A 229 -4.61 -6.73 -34.48
CA ILE A 229 -3.50 -7.56 -34.01
C ILE A 229 -2.78 -6.91 -32.81
N GLN A 230 -2.64 -5.57 -32.79
CA GLN A 230 -1.99 -4.86 -31.68
C GLN A 230 -2.71 -5.05 -30.33
N LYS A 231 -4.02 -5.33 -30.36
CA LYS A 231 -4.83 -5.55 -29.15
C LYS A 231 -4.74 -6.99 -28.62
N LEU A 232 -4.13 -7.90 -29.38
CA LEU A 232 -4.01 -9.29 -28.97
C LEU A 232 -3.04 -9.42 -27.79
N SER A 233 -3.37 -10.36 -26.89
CA SER A 233 -2.46 -10.80 -25.84
C SER A 233 -1.26 -11.55 -26.42
N ILE A 234 -0.20 -11.69 -25.64
CA ILE A 234 1.00 -12.46 -26.04
C ILE A 234 0.64 -13.87 -26.51
N ALA A 235 -0.25 -14.57 -25.78
CA ALA A 235 -0.65 -15.93 -26.14
C ALA A 235 -1.40 -15.97 -27.49
N GLN A 236 -2.27 -14.99 -27.73
CA GLN A 236 -3.00 -14.87 -29.00
C GLN A 236 -2.07 -14.51 -30.16
N LEU A 237 -1.03 -13.69 -29.93
CA LEU A 237 -0.02 -13.40 -30.94
C LEU A 237 0.81 -14.63 -31.30
N GLU A 238 1.19 -15.43 -30.31
CA GLU A 238 1.89 -16.70 -30.50
C GLU A 238 1.02 -17.70 -31.29
N GLU A 239 -0.25 -17.87 -30.90
CA GLU A 239 -1.21 -18.74 -31.58
C GLU A 239 -1.48 -18.29 -33.02
N LEU A 240 -1.69 -16.98 -33.24
CA LEU A 240 -1.85 -16.43 -34.58
C LEU A 240 -0.60 -16.69 -35.41
N SER A 241 0.61 -16.56 -34.84
CA SER A 241 1.86 -16.82 -35.58
C SER A 241 1.98 -18.27 -36.09
N GLU A 242 1.43 -19.23 -35.35
CA GLU A 242 1.35 -20.62 -35.78
C GLU A 242 0.24 -20.84 -36.81
N ALA A 243 -0.97 -20.34 -36.54
CA ALA A 243 -2.11 -20.46 -37.44
C ALA A 243 -1.86 -19.81 -38.81
N LEU A 244 -1.07 -18.73 -38.84
CA LEU A 244 -0.63 -18.08 -40.07
C LEU A 244 0.08 -19.05 -41.01
N LEU A 245 0.69 -20.13 -40.53
CA LEU A 245 1.37 -21.13 -41.35
C LEU A 245 0.40 -21.84 -42.31
N ASP A 246 -0.82 -22.09 -41.86
CA ASP A 246 -1.86 -22.83 -42.60
C ASP A 246 -2.78 -21.92 -43.43
N PHE A 247 -2.73 -20.60 -43.24
CA PHE A 247 -3.63 -19.68 -43.94
C PHE A 247 -3.26 -19.48 -45.41
N GLU A 248 -4.21 -19.73 -46.30
CA GLU A 248 -4.04 -19.50 -47.75
C GLU A 248 -4.33 -18.06 -48.17
N THR A 249 -5.16 -17.33 -47.42
CA THR A 249 -5.58 -15.95 -47.76
C THR A 249 -5.68 -15.03 -46.55
N VAL A 250 -5.58 -13.71 -46.77
CA VAL A 250 -5.73 -12.69 -45.71
C VAL A 250 -7.09 -12.77 -45.01
N LYS A 251 -8.14 -13.22 -45.71
CA LYS A 251 -9.50 -13.34 -45.12
C LYS A 251 -9.51 -14.29 -43.91
N SER A 252 -8.67 -15.32 -43.91
CA SER A 252 -8.54 -16.25 -42.77
C SER A 252 -8.07 -15.53 -41.50
N VAL A 253 -7.22 -14.51 -41.63
CA VAL A 253 -6.73 -13.69 -40.52
C VAL A 253 -7.87 -12.86 -39.94
N THR A 254 -8.71 -12.26 -40.80
CA THR A 254 -9.88 -11.50 -40.35
C THR A 254 -10.88 -12.37 -39.60
N VAL A 255 -11.13 -13.59 -40.09
CA VAL A 255 -12.00 -14.58 -39.41
C VAL A 255 -11.40 -14.94 -38.05
N TRP A 256 -10.11 -15.30 -38.00
CA TRP A 256 -9.42 -15.67 -36.77
C TRP A 256 -9.50 -14.56 -35.70
N LEU A 257 -9.23 -13.31 -36.10
CA LEU A 257 -9.35 -12.15 -35.21
C LEU A 257 -10.76 -12.00 -34.65
N THR A 258 -11.79 -12.30 -35.44
CA THR A 258 -13.20 -12.18 -35.01
C THR A 258 -13.57 -13.27 -33.99
N GLU A 259 -13.05 -14.48 -34.16
CA GLU A 259 -13.28 -15.61 -33.25
C GLU A 259 -12.58 -15.43 -31.89
N HIS A 260 -11.43 -14.74 -31.87
CA HIS A 260 -10.60 -14.56 -30.67
C HIS A 260 -10.75 -13.17 -30.03
N HIS A 261 -11.72 -12.36 -30.49
CA HIS A 261 -12.06 -11.05 -29.92
C HIS A 261 -13.22 -11.08 -28.91
N GLN A 262 -13.73 -12.25 -28.51
CA GLN A 262 -14.69 -12.44 -27.38
C GLN A 262 -13.96 -12.71 -26.06
#